data_AF-A0AAV7XI38-F1
#
_entry.id   AF-A0AAV7XI38-F1
#
_cell.length_a   1.000
_cell.length_b   1.000
_cell.length_c   1.000
_cell.angle_alpha   90.00
_cell.angle_beta   90.00
_cell.angle_gamma   90.00
#
_symmetry.space_group_name_H-M   'P 1'
#
loop_
_entity.id
_entity.type
_entity.pdbx_description
1 polymer ?
#
loop_
_entity_poly.entity_id
_entity_poly.type
_entity_poly.pdbx_seq_one_letter_code
_entity_poly.pdbx_strand_id
1 'polypeptide(L)'
;MGRALPLVALALPLAVLLLGPALAVPAAPAQQQEADGNACQPDKLTVYKMVMHTFWSRDRFPKHYPDWRPPAQWSKVIGEYGAGSPT
;
A
#
# COMPACT_ATOMS: atom_id res chain seq x y z
N MET A 1 -11.41 -45.04 -60.77
CA MET A 1 -10.11 -44.31 -60.82
C MET A 1 -9.92 -43.64 -59.47
N GLY A 2 -9.01 -43.95 -58.57
CA GLY A 2 -7.91 -44.91 -58.56
C GLY A 2 -6.90 -44.43 -57.51
N ARG A 3 -6.95 -45.03 -56.31
CA ARG A 3 -5.89 -45.19 -55.28
C ARG A 3 -5.36 -43.87 -54.66
N ALA A 4 -5.04 -43.76 -53.37
CA ALA A 4 -4.36 -44.72 -52.51
C ALA A 4 -4.62 -44.45 -51.01
N LEU A 5 -4.74 -45.53 -50.22
CA LEU A 5 -4.42 -45.55 -48.79
C LEU A 5 -2.90 -45.80 -48.63
N PRO A 6 -2.30 -45.39 -47.49
CA PRO A 6 -2.07 -46.36 -46.40
C PRO A 6 -2.43 -45.74 -45.03
N LEU A 7 -3.29 -46.35 -44.23
CA LEU A 7 -2.98 -47.45 -43.33
C LEU A 7 -1.79 -47.15 -42.39
N VAL A 8 -2.02 -46.30 -41.39
CA VAL A 8 -1.19 -46.26 -40.18
C VAL A 8 -2.04 -46.66 -38.98
N ALA A 9 -1.87 -47.93 -38.64
CA ALA A 9 -1.91 -48.52 -37.31
C ALA A 9 -3.05 -48.17 -36.34
N LEU A 10 -4.08 -49.03 -36.39
CA LEU A 10 -4.62 -49.79 -35.25
C LEU A 10 -3.78 -49.70 -33.95
N ALA A 11 -4.35 -49.16 -32.86
CA ALA A 11 -4.32 -49.75 -31.51
C ALA A 11 -4.88 -48.76 -30.45
N LEU A 12 -6.12 -48.98 -30.02
CA LEU A 12 -6.52 -48.68 -28.64
C LEU A 12 -5.76 -49.64 -27.70
N PRO A 13 -5.28 -49.18 -26.54
CA PRO A 13 -6.06 -49.42 -25.32
C PRO A 13 -6.08 -48.16 -24.43
N LEU A 14 -7.22 -47.68 -23.96
CA LEU A 14 -7.89 -48.18 -22.74
C LEU A 14 -6.91 -48.56 -21.61
N ALA A 15 -5.98 -47.66 -21.25
CA ALA A 15 -5.13 -47.83 -20.07
C ALA A 15 -4.51 -46.50 -19.58
N VAL A 16 -5.32 -45.47 -19.32
CA VAL A 16 -4.94 -44.39 -18.37
C VAL A 16 -6.14 -44.06 -17.48
N LEU A 17 -6.74 -45.11 -16.92
CA LEU A 17 -7.55 -45.06 -15.70
C LEU A 17 -6.71 -45.80 -14.67
N LEU A 18 -5.89 -45.05 -13.91
CA LEU A 18 -5.26 -45.38 -12.62
C LEU A 18 -4.05 -44.48 -12.39
N LEU A 19 -4.28 -43.19 -12.08
CA LEU A 19 -3.41 -42.40 -11.19
C LEU A 19 -4.09 -41.06 -10.88
N GLY A 20 -4.78 -40.99 -9.75
CA GLY A 20 -5.10 -39.68 -9.16
C GLY A 20 -3.84 -39.08 -8.53
N PRO A 21 -3.67 -37.77 -8.66
CA PRO A 21 -3.41 -37.00 -7.46
C PRO A 21 -4.53 -35.96 -7.30
N ALA A 22 -4.97 -35.83 -6.06
CA ALA A 22 -5.87 -34.77 -5.61
C ALA A 22 -5.47 -33.44 -6.24
N LEU A 23 -6.42 -32.76 -6.89
CA LEU A 23 -6.28 -31.35 -7.17
C LEU A 23 -6.25 -30.65 -5.81
N ALA A 24 -5.04 -30.49 -5.27
CA ALA A 24 -4.78 -29.54 -4.21
C ALA A 24 -5.15 -28.18 -4.79
N VAL A 25 -6.33 -27.68 -4.41
CA VAL A 25 -6.71 -26.29 -4.59
C VAL A 25 -5.56 -25.49 -4.00
N PRO A 26 -4.79 -24.70 -4.77
CA PRO A 26 -3.88 -23.77 -4.15
C PRO A 26 -4.76 -22.88 -3.28
N ALA A 27 -4.50 -22.88 -1.97
CA ALA A 27 -5.11 -21.92 -1.08
C ALA A 27 -4.76 -20.54 -1.66
N ALA A 28 -5.73 -19.92 -2.33
CA ALA A 28 -5.64 -18.54 -2.70
C ALA A 28 -5.29 -17.78 -1.41
N PRO A 29 -4.34 -16.84 -1.43
CA PRO A 29 -4.14 -15.98 -0.27
C PRO A 29 -5.51 -15.39 0.04
N ALA A 30 -5.98 -15.58 1.27
CA ALA A 30 -7.19 -14.94 1.76
C ALA A 30 -7.04 -13.46 1.42
N GLN A 31 -7.87 -12.96 0.51
CA GLN A 31 -7.97 -11.53 0.25
C GLN A 31 -8.38 -10.94 1.60
N GLN A 32 -7.41 -10.29 2.24
CA GLN A 32 -7.60 -9.65 3.52
C GLN A 32 -8.76 -8.68 3.33
N GLN A 33 -9.86 -9.04 3.97
CA GLN A 33 -11.03 -8.22 4.11
C GLN A 33 -10.55 -6.82 4.53
N GLU A 34 -10.82 -5.82 3.69
CA GLU A 34 -10.64 -4.40 4.02
C GLU A 34 -11.63 -4.06 5.14
N ALA A 35 -11.31 -4.53 6.34
CA ALA A 35 -11.99 -4.15 7.55
C ALA A 35 -11.56 -2.73 7.88
N ASP A 36 -12.55 -1.85 7.86
CA ASP A 36 -12.57 -0.53 8.44
C ASP A 36 -11.52 0.45 7.87
N GLY A 37 -11.93 1.21 6.85
CA GLY A 37 -11.22 2.38 6.34
C GLY A 37 -11.02 3.53 7.35
N ASN A 38 -11.23 3.29 8.64
CA ASN A 38 -11.05 4.23 9.74
C ASN A 38 -10.16 3.69 10.88
N ALA A 39 -9.65 2.45 10.79
CA ALA A 39 -8.68 1.92 11.74
C ALA A 39 -7.26 2.36 11.35
N CYS A 40 -6.45 2.76 12.34
CA CYS A 40 -5.01 3.00 12.13
C CYS A 40 -4.39 1.70 11.58
N GLN A 41 -3.66 1.79 10.47
CA GLN A 41 -3.01 0.65 9.81
C GLN A 41 -1.54 0.58 10.29
N PRO A 42 -1.23 -0.17 11.36
CA PRO A 42 0.08 -0.11 12.02
C PRO A 42 1.23 -0.58 11.11
N ASP A 43 0.94 -1.47 10.16
CA ASP A 43 1.93 -2.02 9.24
C ASP A 43 2.21 -1.09 8.04
N LYS A 44 1.49 0.03 7.92
CA LYS A 44 1.61 0.96 6.81
C LYS A 44 2.31 2.25 7.23
N LEU A 45 3.58 2.40 6.84
CA LEU A 45 4.30 3.65 7.00
C LEU A 45 3.86 4.68 5.95
N THR A 46 3.50 5.88 6.39
CA THR A 46 3.22 7.03 5.51
C THR A 46 4.21 8.15 5.81
N VAL A 47 4.84 8.68 4.77
CA VAL A 47 5.82 9.78 4.88
C VAL A 47 5.12 11.11 4.58
N TYR A 48 5.31 12.08 5.48
CA TYR A 48 4.74 13.41 5.34
C TYR A 48 5.82 14.48 5.23
N LYS A 49 5.50 15.55 4.49
CA LYS A 49 6.26 16.80 4.51
C LYS A 49 5.45 17.83 5.29
N MET A 50 6.01 18.32 6.39
CA MET A 50 5.40 19.39 7.17
C MET A 50 5.94 20.75 6.70
N VAL A 51 5.04 21.71 6.48
CA VAL A 51 5.38 23.09 6.11
C VAL A 51 4.69 24.04 7.08
N MET A 52 5.46 24.84 7.82
CA MET A 52 4.93 25.84 8.74
C MET A 52 4.96 27.22 8.07
N HIS A 53 3.79 27.73 7.71
CA HIS A 53 3.65 29.13 7.30
C HIS A 53 3.37 29.99 8.51
N THR A 54 4.24 30.96 8.76
CA THR A 54 4.07 31.92 9.83
C THR A 54 3.74 33.29 9.25
N PHE A 55 2.71 33.92 9.79
CA PHE A 55 2.16 35.17 9.26
C PHE A 55 2.27 36.32 10.25
N TRP A 56 3.40 36.41 10.94
CA TRP A 56 3.72 37.54 11.79
C TRP A 56 4.44 38.61 10.96
N SER A 57 3.68 39.60 10.50
CA SER A 57 4.17 40.73 9.71
C SER A 57 3.69 42.05 10.30
N ARG A 58 4.39 43.15 9.98
CA ARG A 58 4.04 44.51 10.46
C ARG A 58 2.62 44.91 10.08
N ASP A 59 2.21 44.66 8.82
CA ASP A 59 0.90 45.12 8.35
C ASP A 59 -0.26 44.43 9.08
N ARG A 60 -0.05 43.18 9.51
CA ARG A 60 -1.04 42.40 10.26
C ARG A 60 -0.96 42.67 11.77
N PHE A 61 0.26 42.89 12.29
CA PHE A 61 0.53 43.09 13.71
C PHE A 61 1.40 44.35 13.91
N PRO A 62 0.82 45.55 13.74
CA PRO A 62 1.59 46.80 13.68
C PRO A 62 2.06 47.31 15.05
N LYS A 63 1.36 46.93 16.13
CA LYS A 63 1.68 47.41 17.47
C LYS A 63 2.99 46.80 17.96
N HIS A 64 3.99 47.66 18.16
CA HIS A 64 5.32 47.29 18.67
C HIS A 64 5.96 46.13 17.88
N TYR A 65 5.82 46.14 16.55
CA TYR A 65 6.48 45.13 15.73
C TYR A 65 8.01 45.22 15.94
N PRO A 66 8.68 44.10 16.28
CA PRO A 66 10.10 44.13 16.60
C PRO A 66 10.92 44.21 15.32
N ASP A 67 11.34 45.43 14.98
CA ASP A 67 12.21 45.71 13.84
C ASP A 67 13.70 45.63 14.15
N TRP A 68 14.05 45.77 15.44
CA TRP A 68 15.44 45.88 15.87
C TRP A 68 15.74 45.04 17.11
N ARG A 69 16.84 44.28 17.02
CA ARG A 69 17.53 43.46 18.04
C ARG A 69 16.63 42.81 19.12
N PRO A 70 16.14 41.59 18.86
CA PRO A 70 16.14 40.88 17.57
C PRO A 70 14.94 41.34 16.70
N PRO A 71 15.07 41.27 15.36
CA PRO A 71 13.91 41.33 14.50
C PRO A 71 12.89 40.21 14.81
N ALA A 72 11.65 40.38 14.37
CA ALA A 72 10.62 39.35 14.46
C ALA A 72 11.12 38.01 13.88
N GLN A 73 11.09 36.96 14.71
CA GLN A 73 11.63 35.65 14.36
C GLN A 73 10.85 34.54 15.06
N TRP A 74 11.01 33.33 14.52
CA TRP A 74 10.50 32.10 15.12
C TRP A 74 11.66 31.24 15.58
N SER A 75 11.44 30.46 16.64
CA SER A 75 12.38 29.42 17.04
C SER A 75 12.30 28.22 16.09
N LYS A 76 13.23 27.28 16.27
CA LYS A 76 13.22 26.02 15.54
C LYS A 76 11.95 25.23 15.85
N VAL A 77 11.29 24.71 14.81
CA VAL A 77 10.18 23.77 14.97
C VAL A 77 10.75 22.42 15.40
N ILE A 78 10.25 21.91 16.53
CA ILE A 78 10.62 20.62 17.10
C ILE A 78 9.32 19.87 17.38
N GLY A 79 9.29 18.58 17.02
CA GLY A 79 8.15 17.71 17.24
C GLY A 79 8.56 16.25 17.14
N GLU A 80 7.73 15.41 17.73
CA GLU A 80 7.85 13.95 17.67
C GLU A 80 6.51 13.35 17.26
N TYR A 81 6.54 12.13 16.75
CA TYR A 81 5.34 11.34 16.53
C TYR A 81 5.20 10.35 17.69
N GLY A 82 3.98 10.12 18.16
CA GLY A 82 3.70 9.22 19.27
C GLY A 82 2.28 8.66 19.21
N ALA A 83 2.09 7.48 19.77
CA ALA A 83 0.76 6.92 19.97
C ALA A 83 0.09 7.60 21.19
N GLY A 84 -1.23 7.79 21.13
CA GLY A 84 -2.00 8.14 22.33
C GLY A 84 -1.95 6.99 23.32
N SER A 85 -1.79 7.27 24.62
CA SER A 85 -1.91 6.23 25.65
C SER A 85 -3.28 5.55 25.57
N PRO A 86 -3.36 4.22 25.70
CA PRO A 86 -4.63 3.54 25.90
C PRO A 86 -5.20 3.96 27.26
N THR A 87 -6.42 4.50 27.26
CA THR A 87 -7.22 4.76 28.47
C THR A 87 -7.81 3.49 29.02
#